data_AF-A0A4Q2UJU4-F1
#
_entry.id   AF-A0A4Q2UJU4-F1
#
_cell.length_a   1.000
_cell.length_b   1.000
_cell.length_c   1.000
_cell.angle_alpha   90.00
_cell.angle_beta   90.00
_cell.angle_gamma   90.00
#
_symmetry.space_group_name_H-M   'P 1'
#
loop_
_entity.id
_entity.type
_entity.pdbx_description
1 polymer ?
#
loop_
_entity_poly.entity_id
_entity_poly.type
_entity_poly.pdbx_seq_one_letter_code
_entity_poly.pdbx_strand_id
1 'polypeptide(L)'
;MISLKLTPNEFKALILFVRGVVDIQSRLPIMDQHLSGLVLEQYLGKWRPHQLLAWGQRTAGKEFKLNLPLPVAKALWQEMQYSMLMGWQQLLLGKLDQALINYRNPLLESATYAAAVLDS
;
A
#
# COMPACT_ATOMS: atom_id res chain seq x y z
N MET A 1 -9.00 -3.86 -5.98
CA MET A 1 -7.56 -3.51 -5.97
C MET A 1 -7.45 -2.00 -6.11
N ILE A 2 -6.47 -1.37 -5.46
CA ILE A 2 -6.15 0.05 -5.67
C ILE A 2 -4.94 0.19 -6.58
N SER A 3 -4.84 1.31 -7.29
CA SER A 3 -3.73 1.60 -8.19
C SER A 3 -2.92 2.78 -7.67
N LEU A 4 -1.64 2.56 -7.40
CA LEU A 4 -0.69 3.63 -7.06
C LEU A 4 0.18 3.97 -8.27
N LYS A 5 0.44 5.25 -8.48
CA LYS A 5 1.45 5.73 -9.44
C LYS A 5 2.72 6.04 -8.67
N LEU A 6 3.75 5.22 -8.85
CA LEU A 6 5.00 5.31 -8.10
C LEU A 6 6.19 5.51 -9.03
N THR A 7 7.11 6.37 -8.63
CA THR A 7 8.47 6.41 -9.17
C THR A 7 9.26 5.20 -8.66
N PRO A 8 10.41 4.86 -9.28
CA PRO A 8 11.28 3.79 -8.77
C PRO A 8 11.75 4.01 -7.34
N ASN A 9 11.98 5.27 -6.93
CA ASN A 9 12.39 5.62 -5.57
C ASN A 9 11.26 5.42 -4.56
N GLU A 10 10.03 5.82 -4.90
CA GLU A 10 8.86 5.58 -4.05
C GLU A 10 8.56 4.08 -3.92
N PHE A 11 8.72 3.31 -5.00
CA PHE A 11 8.61 1.86 -4.96
C PHE A 11 9.68 1.22 -4.06
N LYS A 12 10.94 1.68 -4.17
CA LYS A 12 12.03 1.24 -3.30
C LYS A 12 11.71 1.58 -1.84
N ALA A 13 11.21 2.79 -1.56
CA ALA A 13 10.80 3.20 -0.22
C ALA A 13 9.68 2.29 0.33
N LEU A 14 8.69 1.92 -0.50
CA LEU A 14 7.65 0.95 -0.15
C LEU A 14 8.27 -0.40 0.25
N ILE A 15 9.12 -0.98 -0.60
CA ILE A 15 9.69 -2.31 -0.33
C ILE A 15 10.58 -2.30 0.91
N LEU A 16 11.39 -1.25 1.11
CA LEU A 16 12.24 -1.13 2.29
C LEU A 16 11.42 -0.93 3.57
N PHE A 17 10.36 -0.13 3.51
CA PHE A 17 9.46 0.07 4.65
C PHE A 17 8.79 -1.25 5.05
N VAL A 18 8.18 -1.96 4.09
CA VAL A 18 7.53 -3.26 4.34
C VAL A 18 8.53 -4.26 4.90
N ARG A 19 9.76 -4.33 4.37
CA ARG A 19 10.82 -5.18 4.94
C ARG A 19 11.14 -4.83 6.39
N GLY A 20 11.23 -3.55 6.73
CA GLY A 20 11.46 -3.10 8.09
C GLY A 20 10.35 -3.51 9.06
N VAL A 21 9.10 -3.33 8.66
CA VAL A 21 7.93 -3.79 9.44
C VAL A 21 7.97 -5.29 9.66
N VAL A 22 8.21 -6.07 8.61
CA VAL A 22 8.25 -7.55 8.68
C VAL A 22 9.41 -8.03 9.56
N ASP A 23 10.60 -7.43 9.44
CA ASP A 23 11.75 -7.77 10.30
C ASP A 23 11.45 -7.51 11.78
N ILE A 24 10.82 -6.38 12.12
CA ILE A 24 10.39 -6.08 13.49
C ILE A 24 9.37 -7.12 13.97
N GLN A 25 8.33 -7.41 13.18
CA GLN A 25 7.29 -8.36 13.59
C GLN A 25 7.78 -9.80 13.73
N SER A 26 8.71 -10.23 12.87
CA SER A 26 9.27 -11.59 12.92
C SER A 26 9.99 -11.92 14.23
N ARG A 27 10.40 -10.88 14.97
CA ARG A 27 11.08 -11.01 16.27
C ARG A 27 10.12 -11.03 17.45
N LEU A 28 8.85 -10.70 17.23
CA LEU A 28 7.82 -10.70 18.27
C LEU A 28 7.18 -12.09 18.38
N PRO A 29 6.77 -12.52 19.58
CA PRO A 29 5.90 -13.68 19.74
C PRO A 29 4.63 -13.54 18.89
N ILE A 30 4.09 -14.66 18.38
CA ILE A 30 2.90 -14.66 17.49
C ILE A 30 1.73 -13.87 18.10
N MET A 31 1.55 -13.93 19.42
CA MET A 31 0.46 -13.23 20.13
C MET A 31 0.60 -11.70 20.11
N ASP A 32 1.81 -11.20 19.91
CA ASP A 32 2.14 -9.77 19.89
C ASP A 32 2.30 -9.23 18.46
N GLN A 33 2.16 -10.09 17.44
CA GLN A 33 2.22 -9.67 16.04
C GLN A 33 0.91 -9.00 15.61
N HIS A 34 1.01 -7.87 14.92
CA HIS A 34 -0.16 -7.18 14.39
C HIS A 34 -0.60 -7.78 13.06
N LEU A 35 -1.92 -7.93 12.86
CA LEU A 35 -2.51 -8.42 11.61
C LEU A 35 -2.01 -7.65 10.38
N SER A 36 -1.81 -6.34 10.50
CA SER A 36 -1.29 -5.49 9.43
C SER A 36 0.09 -5.95 8.95
N GLY A 37 1.03 -6.27 9.85
CA GLY A 37 2.34 -6.75 9.42
C GLY A 37 2.34 -8.18 8.91
N LEU A 38 1.48 -9.07 9.41
CA LEU A 38 1.25 -10.40 8.79
C LEU A 38 0.78 -10.28 7.33
N VAL A 39 -0.14 -9.34 7.06
CA VAL A 39 -0.59 -9.06 5.68
C VAL A 39 0.56 -8.53 4.82
N LEU A 40 1.41 -7.67 5.38
CA LEU A 40 2.58 -7.13 4.69
C LEU A 40 3.68 -8.16 4.46
N GLU A 41 3.88 -9.10 5.39
CA GLU A 41 4.79 -10.24 5.24
C GLU A 41 4.36 -11.12 4.06
N GLN A 42 3.07 -11.51 4.04
CA GLN A 42 2.53 -12.28 2.94
C GLN A 42 2.65 -11.53 1.61
N TYR A 43 2.46 -10.21 1.62
CA TYR A 43 2.63 -9.38 0.44
C TYR A 43 4.10 -9.35 -0.03
N LEU A 44 5.05 -9.21 0.89
CA LEU A 44 6.47 -9.21 0.60
C LEU A 44 6.91 -10.55 -0.01
N GLY A 45 6.42 -11.67 0.51
CA GLY A 45 6.70 -13.02 0.01
C GLY A 45 6.26 -13.29 -1.43
N LYS A 46 5.35 -12.46 -1.98
CA LYS A 46 4.90 -12.57 -3.38
C LYS A 46 5.89 -11.95 -4.38
N TRP A 47 6.80 -11.09 -3.93
CA TRP A 47 7.74 -10.41 -4.81
C TRP A 47 8.90 -11.31 -5.20
N ARG A 48 9.08 -11.52 -6.50
CA ARG A 48 10.23 -12.24 -7.04
C ARG A 48 11.41 -11.28 -7.26
N PRO A 49 12.67 -11.74 -7.10
CA PRO A 49 13.85 -10.88 -7.27
C PRO A 49 13.89 -10.13 -8.61
N HIS A 50 13.54 -10.78 -9.72
CA HIS A 50 13.51 -10.14 -11.04
C HIS A 50 12.47 -9.02 -11.15
N GLN A 51 11.35 -9.09 -10.42
CA GLN A 51 10.35 -8.03 -10.40
C GLN A 51 10.90 -6.80 -9.67
N LEU A 52 11.57 -7.00 -8.54
CA LEU A 52 12.24 -5.93 -7.81
C LEU A 52 13.34 -5.27 -8.65
N LEU A 53 14.14 -6.08 -9.35
CA LEU A 53 15.16 -5.58 -10.28
C LEU A 53 14.54 -4.80 -11.45
N ALA A 54 13.45 -5.28 -12.02
CA ALA A 54 12.76 -4.59 -13.11
C ALA A 54 12.25 -3.20 -12.69
N TRP A 55 11.87 -3.02 -11.42
CA TRP A 55 11.56 -1.69 -10.89
C TRP A 55 12.80 -0.81 -10.72
N GLY A 56 13.95 -1.38 -10.34
CA GLY A 56 15.21 -0.66 -10.24
C GLY A 56 15.78 -0.17 -11.59
N GLN A 57 15.46 -0.85 -12.69
CA GLN A 57 15.90 -0.49 -14.05
C GLN A 57 15.02 0.59 -14.72
N ARG A 58 13.98 1.07 -14.05
CA ARG A 58 13.07 2.09 -14.59
C ARG A 58 13.65 3.49 -14.46
N THR A 59 13.26 4.38 -15.38
CA THR A 59 13.67 5.79 -15.38
C THR A 59 13.25 6.49 -14.09
N ALA A 60 14.21 7.09 -13.39
CA ALA A 60 14.07 7.58 -12.01
C ALA A 60 12.98 8.65 -11.79
N GLY A 61 12.55 9.37 -12.82
CA GLY A 61 11.49 10.39 -12.73
C GLY A 61 10.14 9.98 -13.31
N LYS A 62 10.03 8.79 -13.93
CA LYS A 62 8.78 8.34 -14.55
C LYS A 62 7.92 7.62 -13.53
N GLU A 63 6.64 7.93 -13.48
CA GLU A 63 5.68 7.20 -12.67
C GLU A 63 5.22 5.93 -13.38
N PHE A 64 5.07 4.86 -12.60
CA PHE A 64 4.58 3.57 -13.06
C PHE A 64 3.47 3.09 -12.16
N LYS A 65 2.53 2.35 -12.75
CA LYS A 65 1.39 1.81 -12.02
C LYS A 65 1.81 0.58 -11.22
N LEU A 66 1.51 0.61 -9.92
CA LEU A 66 1.54 -0.54 -9.02
C LEU A 66 0.10 -0.85 -8.58
N ASN A 67 -0.36 -2.07 -8.80
CA ASN A 67 -1.66 -2.51 -8.31
C ASN A 67 -1.48 -3.18 -6.94
N LEU A 68 -2.15 -2.64 -5.92
CA LEU A 68 -2.15 -3.19 -4.58
C LEU A 68 -3.52 -3.81 -4.26
N PRO A 69 -3.55 -5.02 -3.69
CA PRO A 69 -4.76 -5.53 -3.03
C PRO A 69 -5.21 -4.57 -1.93
N LEU A 70 -6.52 -4.38 -1.77
CA LEU A 70 -7.05 -3.45 -0.76
C LEU A 70 -6.59 -3.78 0.67
N PRO A 71 -6.53 -5.07 1.10
CA PRO A 71 -6.02 -5.40 2.43
C PRO A 71 -4.57 -4.94 2.65
N VAL A 72 -3.73 -5.11 1.62
CA VAL A 72 -2.31 -4.68 1.66
C VAL A 72 -2.22 -3.16 1.74
N ALA A 73 -3.04 -2.45 0.97
CA ALA A 73 -3.07 -0.99 1.00
C ALA A 73 -3.47 -0.44 2.37
N LYS A 74 -4.50 -1.02 3.00
CA LYS A 74 -4.95 -0.63 4.35
C LYS A 74 -3.90 -0.97 5.40
N ALA A 75 -3.30 -2.16 5.35
CA ALA A 75 -2.25 -2.57 6.26
C ALA A 75 -1.02 -1.65 6.15
N LEU A 76 -0.58 -1.35 4.93
CA LEU A 76 0.52 -0.42 4.67
C LEU A 76 0.21 0.97 5.23
N TRP A 77 -0.99 1.48 4.96
CA TRP A 77 -1.43 2.78 5.48
C TRP A 77 -1.40 2.80 7.00
N GLN A 78 -1.97 1.79 7.66
CA GLN A 78 -2.02 1.70 9.12
C GLN A 78 -0.62 1.70 9.75
N GLU A 79 0.31 0.87 9.25
CA GLU A 79 1.69 0.83 9.75
C GLU A 79 2.42 2.17 9.54
N MET A 80 2.17 2.84 8.41
CA MET A 80 2.78 4.13 8.10
C MET A 80 2.28 5.27 9.00
N GLN A 81 1.02 5.24 9.47
CA GLN A 81 0.47 6.25 10.38
C GLN A 81 1.19 6.30 11.74
N TYR A 82 1.70 5.16 12.21
CA TYR A 82 2.37 5.04 13.51
C TYR A 82 3.89 5.03 13.40
N SER A 83 4.44 5.26 12.21
CA SER A 83 5.87 5.20 11.93
C SER A 83 6.47 6.60 11.75
N MET A 84 7.74 6.76 12.12
CA MET A 84 8.49 7.96 11.73
C MET A 84 8.89 7.84 10.25
N LEU A 85 8.20 8.57 9.38
CA LEU A 85 8.42 8.54 7.94
C LEU A 85 9.39 9.62 7.47
N MET A 86 10.26 9.28 6.51
CA MET A 86 11.21 10.23 5.92
C MET A 86 11.08 10.32 4.39
N GLY A 87 11.14 11.54 3.85
CA GLY A 87 11.29 11.82 2.41
C GLY A 87 10.30 11.05 1.52
N TRP A 88 10.80 10.08 0.76
CA TRP A 88 10.01 9.26 -0.16
C TRP A 88 8.90 8.45 0.51
N GLN A 89 9.01 8.13 1.80
CA GLN A 89 7.96 7.43 2.54
C GLN A 89 6.76 8.35 2.82
N GLN A 90 6.98 9.65 3.07
CA GLN A 90 5.89 10.61 3.25
C GLN A 90 5.14 10.84 1.93
N LEU A 91 5.88 10.95 0.81
CA LEU A 91 5.29 11.03 -0.54
C LEU A 91 4.45 9.79 -0.87
N LEU A 92 4.96 8.60 -0.53
CA LEU A 92 4.22 7.35 -0.66
C LEU A 92 2.92 7.37 0.17
N LEU A 93 2.97 7.82 1.42
CA LEU A 93 1.79 7.90 2.28
C LEU A 93 0.72 8.81 1.66
N GLY A 94 1.09 10.01 1.21
CA GLY A 94 0.15 10.94 0.58
C GLY A 94 -0.52 10.36 -0.67
N LYS A 95 0.24 9.61 -1.50
CA LYS A 95 -0.32 8.90 -2.66
C LYS A 95 -1.25 7.76 -2.26
N LEU A 96 -0.92 7.05 -1.18
CA LEU A 96 -1.72 5.96 -0.63
C LEU A 96 -3.04 6.48 -0.04
N ASP A 97 -3.00 7.57 0.70
CA ASP A 97 -4.17 8.29 1.22
C ASP A 97 -5.14 8.65 0.10
N GLN A 98 -4.63 9.34 -0.92
CA GLN A 98 -5.45 9.75 -2.06
C GLN A 98 -6.06 8.54 -2.78
N ALA A 99 -5.30 7.46 -2.96
CA ALA A 99 -5.80 6.25 -3.62
C ALA A 99 -6.88 5.54 -2.80
N LEU A 100 -6.78 5.54 -1.46
CA LEU A 100 -7.79 4.96 -0.58
C LEU A 100 -9.07 5.81 -0.54
N ILE A 101 -8.95 7.15 -0.54
CA ILE A 101 -10.09 8.07 -0.65
C ILE A 101 -10.81 7.86 -1.98
N ASN A 102 -10.06 7.86 -3.09
CA ASN A 102 -10.61 7.63 -4.43
C ASN A 102 -11.23 6.23 -4.60
N TYR A 103 -10.84 5.24 -3.79
CA TYR A 103 -11.47 3.93 -3.79
C TYR A 103 -12.78 3.90 -2.99
N ARG A 104 -12.93 4.76 -1.96
CA ARG A 104 -14.16 4.87 -1.16
C ARG A 104 -15.28 5.63 -1.89
N ASN A 105 -14.96 6.70 -2.61
CA ASN A 105 -15.98 7.54 -3.27
C ASN A 105 -16.87 6.81 -4.30
N PRO A 106 -16.35 5.93 -5.17
CA PRO A 106 -17.19 5.21 -6.14
C PRO A 106 -18.23 4.30 -5.49
N LEU A 107 -17.92 3.74 -4.31
CA LEU A 107 -18.85 2.90 -3.56
C LEU A 107 -20.00 3.74 -2.97
N LEU A 108 -19.70 4.97 -2.51
CA LEU A 108 -20.70 5.90 -2.00
C LEU A 108 -21.63 6.43 -3.09
N GLU A 109 -21.09 6.70 -4.29
CA GLU A 109 -21.91 7.08 -5.46
C GLU A 109 -22.85 5.93 -5.84
N SER A 110 -22.36 4.68 -5.94
CA SER A 110 -23.22 3.53 -6.26
C SER A 110 -24.31 3.24 -5.22
N ALA A 111 -24.06 3.52 -3.93
CA ALA A 111 -25.04 3.31 -2.86
C ALA A 111 -26.14 4.39 -2.86
N THR A 112 -25.79 5.64 -3.19
CA THR A 112 -26.76 6.74 -3.31
C THR A 112 -27.68 6.58 -4.53
N TYR A 113 -27.15 6.06 -5.65
CA TYR A 113 -28.00 5.73 -6.81
C TYR A 113 -28.95 4.54 -6.53
N ALA A 114 -28.51 3.52 -5.78
CA ALA A 114 -29.37 2.38 -5.44
C ALA A 114 -30.52 2.76 -4.48
N ALA A 115 -30.27 3.67 -3.54
CA ALA A 115 -31.32 4.19 -2.65
C ALA A 115 -32.36 5.03 -3.41
N ALA A 116 -31.93 5.88 -4.34
CA ALA A 116 -32.84 6.74 -5.11
C ALA A 116 -33.78 5.95 -6.06
N VAL A 117 -33.37 4.77 -6.53
CA VAL A 117 -34.17 3.90 -7.42
C VAL A 117 -35.22 3.09 -6.66
N LEU A 118 -35.05 2.88 -5.35
CA LEU A 118 -36.02 2.15 -4.52
C LEU A 118 -37.11 3.05 -3.92
N ASP A 119 -36.90 4.37 -3.95
CA ASP A 119 -37.86 5.39 -3.50
C ASP A 119 -38.67 6.03 -4.66
N SER A 120 -38.61 5.46 -5.87
CA SER A 120 -39.38 5.89 -7.08
C SER A 120 -40.38 4.82 -7.51
#